data_AF-A0A1I7J2C4-F1
#
_entry.id   AF-A0A1I7J2C4-F1
#
_cell.length_a   1.000
_cell.length_b   1.000
_cell.length_c   1.000
_cell.angle_alpha   90.00
_cell.angle_beta   90.00
_cell.angle_gamma   90.00
#
_symmetry.space_group_name_H-M   'P 1'
#
loop_
_entity.id
_entity.type
_entity.pdbx_description
1 polymer ?
#
loop_
_entity_poly.entity_id
_entity_poly.type
_entity_poly.pdbx_seq_one_letter_code
_entity_poly.pdbx_strand_id
1 'polypeptide(L)'
;MNFKFRNLIAPVLLGVIAVSCDQKEVEEVNPDGLAKTSVVSAATSANLLFNETFEGSSAFSTVHKQFGPSHAFNLATSPVFEGSKSGRFELRDSDPLTSGGTRSEVLFPAQDNRERWYSFSAYFPADTYAKDGNNDIINQWHQGTSPAMSLRTEDDRFHLKVGNTKDNRQDIDLGVVTKGVWHTFVFHVIHSAKSDGLVEVWINGNKKLTRSGGNMYDSFLPRWKVGIYKSSWNDSGTTDTKVRAFYFDNVRMGNEKATYAEMVSNTGTTAPAPAPTPEPEPAPAPAPAPAPAPAPAPTPALDVPNTTAHGFTLIDAGREIGIMPLTNGATISLSSLNTTRLNFRADIEQTASVGSVKFVLSGTQSHTYADNAAPYAIFGDSGDGNYYHGGWVPKVGNYTLTATPYSEAKGRGTAGTPITINFTIKN
;
A
#
# COMPACT_ATOMS: atom_id res chain seq x y z
N MET A 1 -52.30 56.15 7.93
CA MET A 1 -51.34 56.59 6.90
C MET A 1 -50.36 55.44 6.68
N ASN A 2 -50.46 54.77 5.53
CA ASN A 2 -49.54 53.71 5.09
C ASN A 2 -48.17 54.33 4.76
N PHE A 3 -47.05 53.68 5.12
CA PHE A 3 -45.87 53.63 4.24
C PHE A 3 -44.99 52.41 4.54
N LYS A 4 -44.71 51.65 3.47
CA LYS A 4 -43.76 50.53 3.37
C LYS A 4 -42.36 51.07 3.04
N PHE A 5 -41.29 50.44 3.55
CA PHE A 5 -39.95 50.42 2.93
C PHE A 5 -39.20 49.19 3.50
N ARG A 6 -39.05 48.07 2.78
CA ARG A 6 -38.21 47.70 1.62
C ARG A 6 -36.77 47.35 2.01
N ASN A 7 -36.49 46.03 1.93
CA ASN A 7 -35.22 45.34 2.12
C ASN A 7 -34.05 45.97 1.37
N LEU A 8 -32.88 46.03 2.02
CA LEU A 8 -31.58 46.00 1.37
C LEU A 8 -30.73 44.91 2.04
N ILE A 9 -30.35 43.91 1.25
CA ILE A 9 -29.41 42.85 1.61
C ILE A 9 -28.01 43.36 1.26
N ALA A 10 -27.10 43.39 2.24
CA ALA A 10 -25.66 43.54 2.03
C ALA A 10 -25.00 42.18 2.28
N PRO A 11 -24.06 41.72 1.42
CA PRO A 11 -23.41 40.43 1.63
C PRO A 11 -22.28 40.58 2.64
N VAL A 12 -22.36 39.83 3.74
CA VAL A 12 -21.24 39.64 4.67
C VAL A 12 -20.29 38.64 4.04
N LEU A 13 -19.10 39.14 3.68
CA LEU A 13 -17.96 38.34 3.23
C LEU A 13 -17.39 37.59 4.46
N LEU A 14 -17.85 36.36 4.70
CA LEU A 14 -17.25 35.46 5.68
C LEU A 14 -16.07 34.74 5.02
N GLY A 15 -14.87 35.28 5.25
CA GLY A 15 -13.63 34.53 5.06
C GLY A 15 -13.56 33.39 6.07
N VAL A 16 -13.79 32.17 5.60
CA VAL A 16 -13.63 30.95 6.42
C VAL A 16 -12.14 30.63 6.46
N ILE A 17 -11.47 31.01 7.55
CA ILE A 17 -10.17 30.43 7.91
C ILE A 17 -10.47 29.03 8.44
N ALA A 18 -10.20 28.01 7.63
CA ALA A 18 -10.30 26.62 8.06
C ALA A 18 -9.14 26.32 9.02
N VAL A 19 -9.39 26.48 10.32
CA VAL A 19 -8.55 25.89 11.38
C VAL A 19 -8.95 24.41 11.46
N SER A 20 -8.16 23.55 10.82
CA SER A 20 -8.30 22.09 10.92
C SER A 20 -7.93 21.65 12.35
N CYS A 21 -8.92 21.19 13.11
CA CYS A 21 -8.75 20.70 14.47
C CYS A 21 -8.06 19.33 14.48
N ASP A 22 -6.95 19.24 15.21
CA ASP A 22 -6.23 18.01 15.57
C ASP A 22 -7.18 16.99 16.25
N GLN A 23 -7.47 15.87 15.58
CA GLN A 23 -8.10 14.71 16.24
C GLN A 23 -7.03 13.86 16.93
N LYS A 24 -7.28 13.48 18.18
CA LYS A 24 -6.42 12.59 18.96
C LYS A 24 -6.53 11.17 18.40
N GLU A 25 -5.42 10.59 17.94
CA GLU A 25 -5.33 9.15 17.65
C GLU A 25 -5.67 8.37 18.94
N VAL A 26 -6.58 7.40 18.84
CA VAL A 26 -6.91 6.52 19.96
C VAL A 26 -5.71 5.61 20.18
N GLU A 27 -5.05 5.77 21.33
CA GLU A 27 -3.92 4.95 21.75
C GLU A 27 -4.44 3.57 22.13
N GLU A 28 -4.16 2.57 21.29
CA GLU A 28 -4.50 1.18 21.59
C GLU A 28 -3.54 0.62 22.65
N VAL A 29 -4.15 0.01 23.66
CA VAL A 29 -3.55 -0.44 24.92
C VAL A 29 -2.41 -1.44 24.68
N ASN A 30 -1.28 -1.19 25.32
CA ASN A 30 -0.13 -2.10 25.43
C ASN A 30 -0.51 -3.40 26.17
N PRO A 31 -0.33 -4.60 25.59
CA PRO A 31 -0.02 -5.78 26.36
C PRO A 31 1.51 -5.96 26.37
N ASP A 32 2.12 -5.64 27.51
CA ASP A 32 3.46 -6.11 27.84
C ASP A 32 3.46 -7.63 27.75
N GLY A 33 4.08 -8.17 26.69
CA GLY A 33 4.11 -9.61 26.47
C GLY A 33 4.51 -10.02 25.07
N LEU A 34 5.55 -9.43 24.48
CA LEU A 34 6.16 -9.98 23.27
C LEU A 34 7.64 -10.24 23.49
N ALA A 35 7.97 -11.53 23.51
CA ALA A 35 9.30 -12.05 23.51
C ALA A 35 10.13 -11.42 22.37
N LYS A 36 11.36 -11.06 22.73
CA LYS A 36 12.46 -10.68 21.84
C LYS A 36 12.45 -11.56 20.60
N THR A 37 12.01 -11.03 19.47
CA THR A 37 12.12 -11.71 18.19
C THR A 37 12.88 -10.79 17.25
N SER A 38 14.17 -11.09 17.09
CA SER A 38 15.02 -10.49 16.08
C SER A 38 14.41 -10.79 14.71
N VAL A 39 14.06 -9.74 13.98
CA VAL A 39 13.47 -9.84 12.64
C VAL A 39 14.61 -10.14 11.66
N VAL A 40 14.62 -11.32 11.03
CA VAL A 40 15.62 -11.66 10.01
C VAL A 40 14.95 -12.37 8.84
N SER A 41 15.02 -11.76 7.65
CA SER A 41 14.91 -12.38 6.30
C SER A 41 14.81 -11.23 5.28
N ALA A 42 15.66 -11.00 4.28
CA ALA A 42 16.87 -11.64 3.77
C ALA A 42 17.96 -10.53 3.51
N ALA A 43 19.24 -10.90 3.62
CA ALA A 43 20.40 -10.10 4.11
C ALA A 43 20.86 -8.85 3.30
N THR A 44 21.67 -7.98 3.96
CA THR A 44 22.96 -7.49 3.39
C THR A 44 23.93 -6.76 4.34
N SER A 45 23.56 -6.36 5.57
CA SER A 45 24.55 -5.85 6.55
C SER A 45 24.15 -6.10 8.01
N ALA A 46 25.13 -6.17 8.92
CA ALA A 46 24.91 -6.36 10.36
C ALA A 46 24.19 -5.18 11.04
N ASN A 47 23.98 -4.08 10.32
CA ASN A 47 23.43 -2.85 10.85
C ASN A 47 21.97 -2.58 10.46
N LEU A 48 21.37 -3.41 9.59
CA LEU A 48 19.96 -3.29 9.24
C LEU A 48 19.06 -3.94 10.31
N LEU A 49 18.11 -3.16 10.82
CA LEU A 49 17.06 -3.59 11.75
C LEU A 49 15.78 -4.02 11.03
N PHE A 50 15.55 -3.47 9.83
CA PHE A 50 14.40 -3.78 9.00
C PHE A 50 14.76 -3.59 7.52
N ASN A 51 14.24 -4.47 6.66
CA ASN A 51 14.39 -4.40 5.21
C ASN A 51 13.13 -4.99 4.56
N GLU A 52 12.33 -4.15 3.90
CA GLU A 52 11.20 -4.55 3.07
C GLU A 52 11.48 -4.21 1.61
N THR A 53 11.63 -5.26 0.81
CA THR A 53 11.86 -5.17 -0.64
C THR A 53 10.60 -5.49 -1.44
N PHE A 54 9.48 -5.81 -0.78
CA PHE A 54 8.20 -6.18 -1.39
C PHE A 54 8.19 -7.47 -2.23
N GLU A 55 9.34 -8.13 -2.38
CA GLU A 55 9.47 -9.41 -3.09
C GLU A 55 8.73 -10.56 -2.39
N GLY A 56 8.63 -10.47 -1.06
CA GLY A 56 7.93 -11.44 -0.23
C GLY A 56 6.42 -11.50 -0.49
N SER A 57 5.77 -12.58 -0.05
CA SER A 57 4.32 -12.75 -0.17
C SER A 57 3.52 -11.96 0.86
N SER A 58 4.17 -11.45 1.91
CA SER A 58 3.52 -10.67 2.98
C SER A 58 4.36 -9.45 3.33
N ALA A 59 4.09 -8.36 2.62
CA ALA A 59 4.69 -7.07 2.93
C ALA A 59 4.29 -6.63 4.34
N PHE A 60 5.24 -6.05 5.06
CA PHE A 60 5.04 -5.42 6.36
C PHE A 60 4.45 -6.38 7.40
N SER A 61 4.76 -7.68 7.31
CA SER A 61 4.19 -8.74 8.17
C SER A 61 4.45 -8.54 9.67
N THR A 62 5.51 -7.82 10.04
CA THR A 62 5.92 -7.60 11.43
C THR A 62 5.71 -6.17 11.93
N VAL A 63 5.06 -5.31 11.16
CA VAL A 63 4.79 -3.90 11.54
C VAL A 63 3.29 -3.64 11.58
N HIS A 64 2.87 -2.71 12.43
CA HIS A 64 1.46 -2.39 12.60
C HIS A 64 0.93 -1.67 11.36
N LYS A 65 -0.18 -2.14 10.79
CA LYS A 65 -0.75 -1.62 9.54
C LYS A 65 -1.96 -0.74 9.85
N GLN A 66 -1.94 0.48 9.35
CA GLN A 66 -3.05 1.44 9.38
C GLN A 66 -3.57 1.61 7.95
N PHE A 67 -3.94 0.49 7.33
CA PHE A 67 -4.51 0.47 5.98
C PHE A 67 -6.02 0.54 6.08
N GLY A 68 -6.61 1.42 5.28
CA GLY A 68 -8.05 1.56 5.19
C GLY A 68 -8.67 0.52 4.25
N PRO A 69 -9.52 0.92 3.29
CA PRO A 69 -10.10 0.01 2.31
C PRO A 69 -9.06 -0.85 1.57
N SER A 70 -9.50 -1.91 0.91
CA SER A 70 -8.62 -2.88 0.23
C SER A 70 -7.69 -2.28 -0.83
N HIS A 71 -8.03 -1.14 -1.43
CA HIS A 71 -7.14 -0.45 -2.37
C HIS A 71 -5.99 0.29 -1.67
N ALA A 72 -6.09 0.55 -0.36
CA ALA A 72 -5.21 1.45 0.37
C ALA A 72 -3.74 1.03 0.34
N PHE A 73 -3.47 -0.27 0.32
CA PHE A 73 -2.14 -0.82 0.11
C PHE A 73 -2.22 -2.09 -0.74
N ASN A 74 -1.41 -2.18 -1.78
CA ASN A 74 -1.29 -3.36 -2.63
C ASN A 74 0.16 -3.58 -3.07
N LEU A 75 0.58 -4.83 -3.22
CA LEU A 75 1.81 -5.13 -3.96
C LEU A 75 1.56 -4.89 -5.45
N ALA A 76 2.49 -4.23 -6.12
CA ALA A 76 2.44 -3.93 -7.54
C ALA A 76 3.67 -4.49 -8.25
N THR A 77 3.50 -4.95 -9.48
CA THR A 77 4.59 -5.42 -10.35
C THR A 77 5.08 -4.34 -11.31
N SER A 78 4.46 -3.16 -11.27
CA SER A 78 4.87 -1.98 -12.02
C SER A 78 4.29 -0.71 -11.38
N PRO A 79 5.08 0.36 -11.24
CA PRO A 79 6.53 0.41 -11.42
C PRO A 79 7.25 -0.36 -10.29
N VAL A 80 8.48 -0.79 -10.55
CA VAL A 80 9.36 -1.46 -9.57
C VAL A 80 10.69 -0.74 -9.57
N PHE A 81 11.29 -0.52 -8.40
CA PHE A 81 12.62 0.09 -8.31
C PHE A 81 13.69 -1.00 -8.38
N GLU A 82 13.53 -2.06 -7.61
CA GLU A 82 14.42 -3.21 -7.59
C GLU A 82 13.63 -4.51 -7.44
N GLY A 83 14.09 -5.58 -8.08
CA GLY A 83 13.38 -6.86 -8.04
C GLY A 83 12.16 -6.88 -8.97
N SER A 84 11.04 -7.38 -8.47
CA SER A 84 9.82 -7.66 -9.25
C SER A 84 8.57 -6.99 -8.69
N LYS A 85 8.63 -6.41 -7.49
CA LYS A 85 7.48 -5.81 -6.82
C LYS A 85 7.82 -4.51 -6.10
N SER A 86 6.79 -3.69 -5.92
CA SER A 86 6.81 -2.50 -5.08
C SER A 86 5.53 -2.43 -4.24
N GLY A 87 5.54 -1.64 -3.18
CA GLY A 87 4.37 -1.37 -2.36
C GLY A 87 3.61 -0.15 -2.88
N ARG A 88 2.42 -0.34 -3.45
CA ARG A 88 1.53 0.74 -3.88
C ARG A 88 0.64 1.18 -2.73
N PHE A 89 0.68 2.45 -2.39
CA PHE A 89 -0.18 3.09 -1.40
C PHE A 89 -1.19 3.98 -2.12
N GLU A 90 -2.48 3.87 -1.78
CA GLU A 90 -3.54 4.68 -2.36
C GLU A 90 -4.45 5.28 -1.28
N LEU A 91 -4.89 6.50 -1.51
CA LEU A 91 -6.00 7.14 -0.82
C LEU A 91 -6.99 7.69 -1.83
N ARG A 92 -8.26 7.69 -1.45
CA ARG A 92 -9.33 8.45 -2.10
C ARG A 92 -9.92 9.42 -1.10
N ASP A 93 -10.38 10.58 -1.56
CA ASP A 93 -11.01 11.59 -0.69
C ASP A 93 -12.33 11.09 -0.08
N SER A 94 -12.93 10.07 -0.67
CA SER A 94 -14.11 9.36 -0.17
C SER A 94 -13.81 8.23 0.83
N ASP A 95 -12.55 7.90 1.09
CA ASP A 95 -12.21 6.78 1.97
C ASP A 95 -12.65 7.07 3.43
N PRO A 96 -13.18 6.08 4.15
CA PRO A 96 -13.44 6.24 5.57
C PRO A 96 -12.15 6.49 6.35
N LEU A 97 -12.25 7.24 7.44
CA LEU A 97 -11.11 7.48 8.32
C LEU A 97 -10.58 6.14 8.86
N THR A 98 -9.27 5.98 8.78
CA THR A 98 -8.54 4.82 9.32
C THR A 98 -7.65 5.31 10.46
N SER A 99 -7.79 4.71 11.65
CA SER A 99 -7.07 5.15 12.85
C SER A 99 -7.16 6.68 13.08
N GLY A 100 -8.35 7.26 12.89
CA GLY A 100 -8.62 8.68 13.11
C GLY A 100 -8.12 9.63 12.02
N GLY A 101 -7.81 9.15 10.81
CA GLY A 101 -7.44 10.02 9.69
C GLY A 101 -7.50 9.34 8.31
N THR A 102 -7.48 10.14 7.24
CA THR A 102 -7.40 9.64 5.86
C THR A 102 -5.97 9.19 5.57
N ARG A 103 -5.70 7.90 5.81
CA ARG A 103 -4.34 7.34 5.82
C ARG A 103 -4.26 5.92 5.26
N SER A 104 -3.08 5.62 4.73
CA SER A 104 -2.59 4.29 4.44
C SER A 104 -1.13 4.27 4.88
N GLU A 105 -0.86 3.82 6.10
CA GLU A 105 0.47 3.88 6.69
C GLU A 105 0.82 2.58 7.40
N VAL A 106 2.11 2.30 7.52
CA VAL A 106 2.64 1.34 8.49
C VAL A 106 3.32 2.08 9.64
N LEU A 107 3.15 1.57 10.84
CA LEU A 107 3.71 2.10 12.08
C LEU A 107 4.70 1.08 12.65
N PHE A 108 5.95 1.51 12.75
CA PHE A 108 7.01 0.69 13.30
C PHE A 108 6.93 0.64 14.84
N PRO A 109 7.52 -0.40 15.46
CA PRO A 109 7.65 -0.48 16.92
C PRO A 109 8.34 0.75 17.54
N ALA A 110 8.18 0.90 18.85
CA ALA A 110 8.91 1.91 19.61
C ALA A 110 10.43 1.73 19.41
N GLN A 111 11.12 2.86 19.31
CA GLN A 111 12.56 2.89 19.11
C GLN A 111 13.29 2.86 20.45
N ASP A 112 14.41 2.16 20.52
CA ASP A 112 15.24 1.96 21.71
C ASP A 112 16.55 2.78 21.68
N ASN A 113 16.88 3.38 20.53
CA ASN A 113 18.02 4.28 20.37
C ASN A 113 17.59 5.51 19.58
N ARG A 114 18.14 6.66 19.97
CA ARG A 114 17.91 7.96 19.33
C ARG A 114 18.63 8.11 17.99
N GLU A 115 19.69 7.37 17.73
CA GLU A 115 20.44 7.42 16.48
C GLU A 115 20.00 6.28 15.55
N ARG A 116 19.44 6.67 14.40
CA ARG A 116 18.83 5.75 13.44
C ARG A 116 19.04 6.23 12.02
N TRP A 117 19.13 5.25 11.13
CA TRP A 117 19.11 5.47 9.69
C TRP A 117 17.82 4.96 9.08
N TYR A 118 17.29 5.67 8.09
CA TYR A 118 16.08 5.29 7.38
C TYR A 118 16.28 5.48 5.88
N SER A 119 15.73 4.59 5.07
CA SER A 119 15.71 4.77 3.63
C SER A 119 14.49 4.16 2.98
N PHE A 120 14.15 4.68 1.81
CA PHE A 120 13.15 4.12 0.91
C PHE A 120 13.33 4.74 -0.47
N SER A 121 12.78 4.07 -1.48
CA SER A 121 12.60 4.63 -2.82
C SER A 121 11.11 4.90 -3.02
N ALA A 122 10.75 6.03 -3.64
CA ALA A 122 9.37 6.39 -3.90
C ALA A 122 9.13 6.81 -5.36
N TYR A 123 8.03 6.36 -5.96
CA TYR A 123 7.63 6.71 -7.32
C TYR A 123 6.27 7.40 -7.32
N PHE A 124 6.17 8.54 -8.01
CA PHE A 124 4.98 9.38 -8.07
C PHE A 124 4.42 9.43 -9.51
N PRO A 125 3.37 8.67 -9.85
CA PRO A 125 2.74 8.73 -11.17
C PRO A 125 2.04 10.09 -11.39
N ALA A 126 2.11 10.64 -12.60
CA ALA A 126 1.49 11.94 -12.90
C ALA A 126 -0.06 11.88 -12.90
N ASP A 127 -0.62 10.72 -13.25
CA ASP A 127 -2.06 10.47 -13.39
C ASP A 127 -2.75 10.21 -12.05
N THR A 128 -2.10 9.48 -11.13
CA THR A 128 -2.66 9.15 -9.81
C THR A 128 -2.06 9.94 -8.65
N TYR A 129 -1.04 10.74 -8.90
CA TYR A 129 -0.41 11.64 -7.92
C TYR A 129 -0.20 13.02 -8.53
N ALA A 130 -1.28 13.58 -9.08
CA ALA A 130 -1.29 14.91 -9.68
C ALA A 130 -0.90 15.99 -8.67
N LYS A 131 -0.49 17.15 -9.18
CA LYS A 131 -0.17 18.32 -8.35
C LYS A 131 -1.36 18.67 -7.46
N ASP A 132 -1.07 18.99 -6.20
CA ASP A 132 -2.06 19.44 -5.22
C ASP A 132 -1.42 20.51 -4.35
N GLY A 133 -2.16 21.58 -4.09
CA GLY A 133 -1.73 22.71 -3.26
C GLY A 133 -1.81 22.43 -1.76
N ASN A 134 -2.30 21.25 -1.35
CA ASN A 134 -2.28 20.81 0.05
C ASN A 134 -1.29 19.69 0.23
N ASN A 135 -0.51 19.79 1.31
CA ASN A 135 0.48 18.78 1.65
C ASN A 135 -0.11 17.39 1.94
N ASP A 136 0.66 16.38 1.56
CA ASP A 136 0.55 15.01 2.05
C ASP A 136 1.77 14.70 2.92
N ILE A 137 1.59 13.94 3.99
CA ILE A 137 2.71 13.32 4.71
C ILE A 137 2.99 11.96 4.06
N ILE A 138 4.22 11.75 3.59
CA ILE A 138 4.64 10.46 3.00
C ILE A 138 5.57 9.64 3.91
N ASN A 139 6.09 10.28 4.97
CA ASN A 139 6.94 9.64 5.97
C ASN A 139 6.97 10.51 7.23
N GLN A 140 6.82 9.93 8.42
CA GLN A 140 6.77 10.71 9.66
C GLN A 140 7.39 10.02 10.87
N TRP A 141 7.83 10.85 11.81
CA TRP A 141 8.33 10.46 13.14
C TRP A 141 7.34 10.99 14.18
N HIS A 142 6.39 10.13 14.56
CA HIS A 142 5.18 10.48 15.31
C HIS A 142 5.40 10.44 16.83
N GLN A 143 4.93 11.45 17.55
CA GLN A 143 4.91 11.53 19.01
C GLN A 143 3.58 12.10 19.51
N GLY A 144 2.78 11.27 20.17
CA GLY A 144 1.51 11.69 20.77
C GLY A 144 0.46 12.05 19.71
N THR A 145 0.26 13.34 19.47
CA THR A 145 -0.81 13.84 18.58
C THR A 145 -0.36 14.27 17.19
N SER A 146 0.93 14.53 16.99
CA SER A 146 1.45 15.00 15.70
C SER A 146 2.94 14.71 15.58
N PRO A 147 3.49 14.62 14.36
CA PRO A 147 4.92 14.46 14.21
C PRO A 147 5.67 15.78 14.45
N ALA A 148 6.78 15.69 15.18
CA ALA A 148 7.78 16.75 15.27
C ALA A 148 8.60 16.86 13.97
N MET A 149 8.74 15.73 13.26
CA MET A 149 9.42 15.64 11.98
C MET A 149 8.64 14.79 10.97
N SER A 150 8.52 15.28 9.73
CA SER A 150 7.85 14.57 8.63
C SER A 150 8.38 15.00 7.27
N LEU A 151 8.47 14.06 6.32
CA LEU A 151 8.63 14.35 4.90
C LEU A 151 7.24 14.49 4.26
N ARG A 152 7.07 15.58 3.51
CA ARG A 152 5.80 15.95 2.87
C ARG A 152 5.97 16.20 1.39
N THR A 153 4.88 16.10 0.64
CA THR A 153 4.79 16.64 -0.72
C THR A 153 3.70 17.71 -0.78
N GLU A 154 3.98 18.86 -1.37
CA GLU A 154 3.03 19.95 -1.61
C GLU A 154 3.49 20.74 -2.83
N ASP A 155 2.57 21.09 -3.73
CA ASP A 155 2.89 21.84 -4.96
C ASP A 155 4.02 21.19 -5.80
N ASP A 156 4.05 19.86 -5.87
CA ASP A 156 5.12 19.08 -6.52
C ASP A 156 6.53 19.35 -5.97
N ARG A 157 6.62 19.61 -4.67
CA ARG A 157 7.87 19.77 -3.95
C ARG A 157 7.93 18.87 -2.73
N PHE A 158 9.12 18.32 -2.46
CA PHE A 158 9.41 17.63 -1.21
C PHE A 158 9.73 18.66 -0.14
N HIS A 159 9.09 18.54 1.03
CA HIS A 159 9.36 19.40 2.18
C HIS A 159 9.69 18.55 3.41
N LEU A 160 10.74 18.92 4.13
CA LEU A 160 10.99 18.42 5.48
C LEU A 160 10.40 19.40 6.49
N LYS A 161 9.34 18.98 7.17
CA LYS A 161 8.82 19.71 8.32
C LYS A 161 9.52 19.20 9.58
N VAL A 162 10.21 20.05 10.34
CA VAL A 162 11.04 19.63 11.49
C VAL A 162 11.13 20.69 12.59
N GLY A 163 11.00 20.28 13.85
CA GLY A 163 11.16 21.12 15.04
C GLY A 163 11.11 20.31 16.34
N ASN A 164 10.97 20.99 17.48
CA ASN A 164 10.81 20.37 18.80
C ASN A 164 9.57 20.89 19.57
N THR A 165 8.80 21.79 18.97
CA THR A 165 7.44 22.14 19.39
C THR A 165 6.53 22.25 18.17
N LYS A 166 5.21 22.25 18.35
CA LYS A 166 4.27 22.39 17.22
C LYS A 166 4.50 23.70 16.44
N ASP A 167 4.80 24.78 17.16
CA ASP A 167 4.84 26.16 16.66
C ASP A 167 6.17 26.53 15.99
N ASN A 168 7.26 25.81 16.31
CA ASN A 168 8.58 26.13 15.77
C ASN A 168 9.08 25.18 14.67
N ARG A 169 8.21 24.27 14.20
CA ARG A 169 8.52 23.42 13.06
C ARG A 169 8.79 24.28 11.84
N GLN A 170 9.99 24.16 11.31
CA GLN A 170 10.38 24.75 10.03
C GLN A 170 9.86 23.87 8.91
N ASP A 171 9.43 24.48 7.81
CA ASP A 171 9.15 23.80 6.55
C ASP A 171 10.32 24.06 5.60
N ILE A 172 11.10 23.01 5.30
CA ILE A 172 12.33 23.11 4.52
C ILE A 172 12.10 22.44 3.17
N ASP A 173 12.12 23.24 2.12
CA ASP A 173 12.06 22.76 0.75
C ASP A 173 13.31 21.95 0.38
N LEU A 174 13.12 20.69 -0.02
CA LEU A 174 14.17 19.75 -0.38
C LEU A 174 14.33 19.57 -1.90
N GLY A 175 13.41 20.15 -2.70
CA GLY A 175 13.45 20.11 -4.16
C GLY A 175 12.16 19.56 -4.79
N VAL A 176 12.21 19.37 -6.10
CA VAL A 176 11.05 19.01 -6.93
C VAL A 176 10.71 17.52 -6.84
N VAL A 177 9.42 17.21 -6.77
CA VAL A 177 8.84 15.88 -7.01
C VAL A 177 8.74 15.69 -8.52
N THR A 178 9.67 14.94 -9.11
CA THR A 178 9.61 14.64 -10.55
C THR A 178 8.67 13.44 -10.75
N LYS A 179 7.60 13.62 -11.52
CA LYS A 179 6.64 12.54 -11.77
C LYS A 179 7.25 11.49 -12.71
N GLY A 180 6.78 10.26 -12.58
CA GLY A 180 7.16 9.18 -13.49
C GLY A 180 8.59 8.64 -13.30
N VAL A 181 9.28 9.02 -12.23
CA VAL A 181 10.62 8.53 -11.89
C VAL A 181 10.69 8.11 -10.43
N TRP A 182 11.61 7.19 -10.13
CA TRP A 182 11.93 6.83 -8.76
C TRP A 182 12.83 7.88 -8.10
N HIS A 183 12.46 8.26 -6.88
CA HIS A 183 13.27 9.08 -5.98
C HIS A 183 13.78 8.24 -4.82
N THR A 184 15.09 8.21 -4.60
CA THR A 184 15.68 7.52 -3.44
C THR A 184 15.88 8.50 -2.29
N PHE A 185 15.53 8.08 -1.09
CA PHE A 185 15.66 8.87 0.13
C PHE A 185 16.53 8.12 1.14
N VAL A 186 17.46 8.85 1.75
CA VAL A 186 18.21 8.38 2.93
C VAL A 186 18.13 9.47 3.99
N PHE A 187 17.88 9.04 5.23
CA PHE A 187 17.86 9.88 6.41
C PHE A 187 18.84 9.32 7.43
N HIS A 188 19.66 10.20 8.00
CA HIS A 188 20.41 9.92 9.22
C HIS A 188 19.91 10.87 10.29
N VAL A 189 19.41 10.32 11.39
CA VAL A 189 18.75 11.10 12.43
C VAL A 189 19.32 10.74 13.79
N ILE A 190 19.73 11.77 14.52
CA ILE A 190 19.96 11.70 15.96
C ILE A 190 18.80 12.45 16.61
N HIS A 191 17.84 11.71 17.17
CA HIS A 191 16.64 12.27 17.79
C HIS A 191 17.00 13.06 19.06
N SER A 192 16.58 14.32 19.12
CA SER A 192 16.70 15.18 20.30
C SER A 192 15.68 16.30 20.29
N ALA A 193 15.22 16.70 21.48
CA ALA A 193 14.48 17.94 21.67
C ALA A 193 15.41 19.16 21.81
N LYS A 194 16.74 18.97 21.79
CA LYS A 194 17.74 20.01 22.09
C LYS A 194 18.68 20.25 20.90
N SER A 195 19.69 21.11 21.10
CA SER A 195 20.66 21.52 20.08
C SER A 195 21.55 20.37 19.56
N ASP A 196 21.65 19.27 20.29
CA ASP A 196 22.43 18.08 19.95
C ASP A 196 21.69 17.08 19.04
N GLY A 197 20.49 17.43 18.57
CA GLY A 197 19.80 16.67 17.53
C GLY A 197 20.48 16.86 16.16
N LEU A 198 20.32 15.86 15.30
CA LEU A 198 20.83 15.87 13.93
C LEU A 198 19.77 15.32 12.98
N VAL A 199 19.62 15.97 11.82
CA VAL A 199 18.90 15.45 10.67
C VAL A 199 19.74 15.68 9.43
N GLU A 200 20.10 14.59 8.75
CA GLU A 200 20.69 14.63 7.43
C GLU A 200 19.76 13.95 6.43
N VAL A 201 19.64 14.54 5.24
CA VAL A 201 18.75 14.04 4.19
C VAL A 201 19.50 13.97 2.87
N TRP A 202 19.41 12.84 2.19
CA TRP A 202 19.86 12.67 0.81
C TRP A 202 18.67 12.32 -0.07
N ILE A 203 18.63 12.93 -1.25
CA ILE A 203 17.68 12.58 -2.31
C ILE A 203 18.47 12.25 -3.58
N ASN A 204 18.23 11.08 -4.17
CA ASN A 204 18.89 10.63 -5.40
C ASN A 204 20.42 10.71 -5.32
N GLY A 205 21.00 10.20 -4.23
CA GLY A 205 22.47 10.25 -4.05
C GLY A 205 22.98 11.57 -3.43
N ASN A 206 22.24 12.66 -3.58
CA ASN A 206 22.71 14.00 -3.26
C ASN A 206 22.30 14.42 -1.84
N LYS A 207 23.25 14.81 -1.00
CA LYS A 207 22.95 15.39 0.32
C LYS A 207 22.23 16.73 0.15
N LYS A 208 20.96 16.79 0.56
CA LYS A 208 20.10 17.98 0.48
C LYS A 208 20.14 18.81 1.75
N LEU A 209 20.34 18.17 2.89
CA LEU A 209 20.30 18.83 4.18
C LEU A 209 21.27 18.17 5.17
N THR A 210 21.94 19.01 5.95
CA THR A 210 22.46 18.68 7.28
C THR A 210 21.95 19.77 8.21
N ARG A 211 21.20 19.38 9.24
CA ARG A 211 20.62 20.31 10.23
C ARG A 211 20.88 19.78 11.63
N SER A 212 21.51 20.60 12.46
CA SER A 212 21.56 20.38 13.91
C SER A 212 20.38 21.05 14.60
N GLY A 213 20.00 20.54 15.76
CA GLY A 213 18.93 21.09 16.59
C GLY A 213 17.74 20.16 16.76
N GLY A 214 16.76 20.64 17.53
CA GLY A 214 15.60 19.84 17.93
C GLY A 214 14.83 19.32 16.73
N ASN A 215 14.50 18.03 16.76
CA ASN A 215 13.77 17.28 15.73
C ASN A 215 12.73 16.30 16.31
N MET A 216 12.60 16.24 17.64
CA MET A 216 11.56 15.53 18.36
C MET A 216 11.02 16.40 19.49
N TYR A 217 9.80 16.10 19.96
CA TYR A 217 9.29 16.66 21.21
C TYR A 217 10.04 16.09 22.41
N ASP A 218 10.07 16.83 23.52
CA ASP A 218 10.71 16.41 24.78
C ASP A 218 9.87 15.34 25.50
N SER A 219 9.90 14.13 24.94
CA SER A 219 9.07 12.98 25.32
C SER A 219 9.75 11.66 24.92
N PHE A 220 8.97 10.59 24.73
CA PHE A 220 9.44 9.30 24.23
C PHE A 220 9.97 9.41 22.79
N LEU A 221 10.90 8.54 22.39
CA LEU A 221 11.44 8.54 21.03
C LEU A 221 10.33 8.38 19.99
N PRO A 222 10.35 9.16 18.90
CA PRO A 222 9.29 9.10 17.90
C PRO A 222 9.19 7.71 17.26
N ARG A 223 7.96 7.29 16.99
CA ARG A 223 7.69 6.08 16.21
C ARG A 223 7.70 6.43 14.73
N TRP A 224 8.40 5.62 13.94
CA TRP A 224 8.48 5.83 12.50
C TRP A 224 7.19 5.33 11.82
N LYS A 225 6.64 6.12 10.91
CA LYS A 225 5.58 5.70 9.98
C LYS A 225 6.01 5.97 8.53
N VAL A 226 5.66 5.03 7.65
CA VAL A 226 5.86 5.11 6.19
C VAL A 226 4.53 4.83 5.51
N GLY A 227 4.18 5.59 4.48
CA GLY A 227 2.91 5.47 3.78
C GLY A 227 2.42 6.82 3.32
N ILE A 228 1.12 7.07 3.37
CA ILE A 228 0.54 8.37 3.09
C ILE A 228 -0.54 8.73 4.11
N TYR A 229 -0.49 9.98 4.56
CA TYR A 229 -1.53 10.60 5.36
C TYR A 229 -1.88 11.97 4.79
N LYS A 230 -3.17 12.19 4.53
CA LYS A 230 -3.69 13.44 3.94
C LYS A 230 -4.75 14.04 4.86
N SER A 231 -4.29 14.86 5.81
CA SER A 231 -5.17 15.48 6.82
C SER A 231 -6.23 16.40 6.21
N SER A 232 -5.95 17.00 5.04
CA SER A 232 -6.90 17.87 4.33
C SER A 232 -8.13 17.13 3.81
N TRP A 233 -8.11 15.79 3.78
CA TRP A 233 -9.26 14.96 3.43
C TRP A 233 -10.00 14.37 4.64
N ASN A 234 -9.55 14.68 5.86
CA ASN A 234 -10.30 14.28 7.05
C ASN A 234 -11.67 14.96 7.07
N ASP A 235 -12.64 14.34 7.75
CA ASP A 235 -13.97 14.90 7.99
C ASP A 235 -14.70 15.36 6.71
N SER A 236 -14.59 14.57 5.62
CA SER A 236 -15.16 14.86 4.28
C SER A 236 -14.49 16.01 3.53
N GLY A 237 -13.28 16.41 3.94
CA GLY A 237 -12.46 17.36 3.19
C GLY A 237 -12.08 16.84 1.81
N THR A 238 -11.83 17.74 0.87
CA THR A 238 -11.34 17.42 -0.48
C THR A 238 -10.38 18.53 -0.93
N THR A 239 -9.55 18.26 -1.93
CA THR A 239 -8.53 19.21 -2.42
C THR A 239 -8.57 19.28 -3.94
N ASP A 240 -7.48 19.70 -4.58
CA ASP A 240 -7.36 19.74 -6.05
C ASP A 240 -7.43 18.34 -6.68
N THR A 241 -7.14 17.31 -5.87
CA THR A 241 -7.14 15.91 -6.26
C THR A 241 -8.14 15.11 -5.42
N LYS A 242 -8.57 13.96 -5.97
CA LYS A 242 -9.47 13.00 -5.29
C LYS A 242 -8.84 11.63 -5.06
N VAL A 243 -7.67 11.41 -5.65
CA VAL A 243 -6.88 10.20 -5.50
C VAL A 243 -5.43 10.58 -5.27
N ARG A 244 -4.78 9.89 -4.35
CA ARG A 244 -3.34 9.91 -4.17
C ARG A 244 -2.85 8.48 -4.18
N ALA A 245 -2.26 8.05 -5.28
CA ALA A 245 -1.59 6.75 -5.35
C ALA A 245 -0.15 6.88 -5.83
N PHE A 246 0.76 6.27 -5.09
CA PHE A 246 2.20 6.29 -5.32
C PHE A 246 2.81 5.00 -4.77
N TYR A 247 4.10 4.79 -5.00
CA TYR A 247 4.76 3.52 -4.70
C TYR A 247 5.97 3.73 -3.81
N PHE A 248 6.20 2.79 -2.90
CA PHE A 248 7.44 2.62 -2.18
C PHE A 248 8.15 1.34 -2.63
N ASP A 249 9.46 1.36 -2.53
CA ASP A 249 10.30 0.18 -2.67
C ASP A 249 11.52 0.30 -1.74
N ASN A 250 12.13 -0.82 -1.35
CA ASN A 250 13.33 -0.87 -0.52
C ASN A 250 13.24 -0.03 0.78
N VAL A 251 12.20 -0.26 1.58
CA VAL A 251 12.00 0.43 2.87
C VAL A 251 12.92 -0.19 3.93
N ARG A 252 13.86 0.59 4.48
CA ARG A 252 14.87 0.09 5.43
C ARG A 252 14.97 0.96 6.67
N MET A 253 15.31 0.29 7.77
CA MET A 253 15.74 0.92 9.02
C MET A 253 17.10 0.36 9.43
N GLY A 254 18.07 1.23 9.63
CA GLY A 254 19.40 0.91 10.14
C GLY A 254 19.58 1.35 11.60
N ASN A 255 20.44 0.65 12.32
CA ASN A 255 20.86 1.02 13.68
C ASN A 255 21.85 2.21 13.66
N GLU A 256 22.37 2.59 14.83
CA GLU A 256 23.30 3.72 14.99
C GLU A 256 24.67 3.51 14.33
N LYS A 257 25.00 2.29 13.91
CA LYS A 257 26.24 1.94 13.21
C LYS A 257 26.06 1.79 11.71
N ALA A 258 24.83 1.91 11.22
CA ALA A 258 24.57 1.90 9.79
C ALA A 258 25.26 3.09 9.12
N THR A 259 25.56 2.92 7.84
CA THR A 259 26.24 3.91 7.02
C THR A 259 25.38 4.28 5.83
N TYR A 260 25.65 5.43 5.22
CA TYR A 260 25.00 5.84 3.98
C TYR A 260 25.05 4.74 2.90
N ALA A 261 26.19 4.05 2.77
CA ALA A 261 26.38 2.98 1.78
C ALA A 261 25.47 1.76 2.02
N GLU A 262 25.15 1.44 3.27
CA GLU A 262 24.21 0.36 3.62
C GLU A 262 22.75 0.76 3.40
N MET A 263 22.46 2.06 3.46
CA MET A 263 21.11 2.60 3.30
C MET A 263 20.75 2.90 1.85
N VAL A 264 21.72 2.95 0.94
CA VAL A 264 21.44 3.01 -0.50
C VAL A 264 21.31 1.59 -1.06
N SER A 265 20.30 1.35 -1.89
CA SER A 265 20.24 0.11 -2.66
C SER A 265 21.34 0.10 -3.72
N ASN A 266 22.13 -0.97 -3.79
CA ASN A 266 23.20 -1.16 -4.77
C ASN A 266 22.67 -1.47 -6.18
N THR A 267 21.81 -0.61 -6.73
CA THR A 267 21.46 -0.63 -8.15
C THR A 267 21.15 0.79 -8.61
N GLY A 268 22.12 1.69 -8.42
CA GLY A 268 22.22 2.90 -9.24
C GLY A 268 22.57 2.55 -10.68
N THR A 269 21.67 1.85 -11.40
CA THR A 269 21.65 1.98 -12.86
C THR A 269 20.94 3.29 -13.10
N THR A 270 21.71 4.30 -13.50
CA THR A 270 21.20 5.55 -14.06
C THR A 270 19.92 5.30 -14.84
N ALA A 271 18.84 5.99 -14.46
CA ALA A 271 17.66 6.11 -15.30
C ALA A 271 18.13 6.40 -16.74
N PRO A 272 17.64 5.69 -17.78
CA PRO A 272 17.95 6.08 -19.14
C PRO A 272 17.53 7.53 -19.29
N ALA A 273 18.39 8.36 -19.88
CA ALA A 273 18.01 9.69 -20.31
C ALA A 273 16.67 9.59 -21.08
N PRO A 274 15.73 10.53 -20.89
CA PRO A 274 14.47 10.52 -21.62
C PRO A 274 14.80 10.37 -23.11
N ALA A 275 14.19 9.39 -23.76
CA ALA A 275 14.39 9.15 -25.18
C ALA A 275 14.16 10.48 -25.93
N PRO A 276 15.07 10.88 -26.85
CA PRO A 276 14.88 12.10 -27.61
C PRO A 276 13.52 12.02 -28.32
N THR A 277 12.73 13.07 -28.16
CA THR A 277 11.48 13.25 -28.91
C THR A 277 11.79 13.07 -30.41
N PRO A 278 11.13 12.15 -31.12
CA PRO A 278 11.36 11.98 -32.55
C PRO A 278 11.07 13.31 -33.25
N GLU A 279 12.02 13.73 -34.09
CA GLU A 279 11.85 14.85 -35.02
C GLU A 279 10.63 14.58 -35.92
N PRO A 280 9.77 15.58 -36.19
CA PRO A 280 8.54 15.36 -36.97
C PRO A 280 8.89 14.86 -38.37
N GLU A 281 8.39 13.68 -38.71
CA GLU A 281 8.51 13.09 -40.04
C GLU A 281 7.82 13.99 -41.09
N PRO A 282 8.43 14.24 -42.27
CA PRO A 282 7.85 15.12 -43.27
C PRO A 282 6.53 14.54 -43.81
N ALA A 283 5.55 15.44 -43.97
CA ALA A 283 4.18 15.10 -44.38
C ALA A 283 4.15 14.27 -45.70
N PRO A 284 3.44 13.14 -45.74
CA PRO A 284 3.34 12.34 -46.94
C PRO A 284 2.43 13.00 -47.99
N ALA A 285 2.79 12.82 -49.26
CA ALA A 285 2.01 13.25 -50.42
C ALA A 285 0.62 12.57 -50.44
N PRO A 286 -0.42 13.23 -51.01
CA PRO A 286 -1.78 12.71 -50.96
C PRO A 286 -1.93 11.41 -51.77
N ALA A 287 -2.48 10.38 -51.13
CA ALA A 287 -2.74 9.06 -51.70
C ALA A 287 -3.96 9.07 -52.64
N PRO A 288 -3.95 8.26 -53.72
CA PRO A 288 -5.09 8.11 -54.63
C PRO A 288 -6.26 7.36 -53.97
N ALA A 289 -7.47 7.62 -54.47
CA ALA A 289 -8.74 7.12 -53.92
C ALA A 289 -8.81 5.58 -53.85
N PRO A 290 -9.39 5.00 -52.78
CA PRO A 290 -9.36 3.57 -52.53
C PRO A 290 -10.36 2.77 -53.39
N ALA A 291 -9.91 1.59 -53.83
CA ALA A 291 -10.73 0.54 -54.43
C ALA A 291 -11.52 -0.25 -53.37
N PRO A 292 -12.61 -0.96 -53.73
CA PRO A 292 -13.49 -1.64 -52.77
C PRO A 292 -12.78 -2.74 -51.98
N ALA A 293 -13.05 -2.78 -50.67
CA ALA A 293 -12.41 -3.66 -49.70
C ALA A 293 -12.74 -5.16 -49.88
N PRO A 294 -11.75 -6.07 -49.77
CA PRO A 294 -12.00 -7.51 -49.63
C PRO A 294 -12.52 -7.86 -48.22
N ALA A 295 -13.23 -8.99 -48.13
CA ALA A 295 -13.79 -9.52 -46.88
C ALA A 295 -12.71 -9.81 -45.81
N PRO A 296 -13.00 -9.58 -44.51
CA PRO A 296 -12.00 -9.66 -43.45
C PRO A 296 -11.58 -11.11 -43.16
N ALA A 297 -10.26 -11.31 -43.10
CA ALA A 297 -9.62 -12.49 -42.51
C ALA A 297 -9.72 -12.45 -40.97
N PRO A 298 -9.72 -13.60 -40.27
CA PRO A 298 -9.88 -13.65 -38.82
C PRO A 298 -8.70 -12.98 -38.11
N THR A 299 -9.04 -12.09 -37.18
CA THR A 299 -8.12 -11.34 -36.31
C THR A 299 -7.30 -12.31 -35.43
N PRO A 300 -5.99 -12.11 -35.27
CA PRO A 300 -5.22 -12.77 -34.22
C PRO A 300 -5.81 -12.44 -32.84
N ALA A 301 -5.96 -13.45 -31.98
CA ALA A 301 -6.42 -13.28 -30.62
C ALA A 301 -5.47 -12.36 -29.84
N LEU A 302 -6.04 -11.37 -29.15
CA LEU A 302 -5.35 -10.53 -28.19
C LEU A 302 -4.84 -11.42 -27.04
N ASP A 303 -3.56 -11.31 -26.69
CA ASP A 303 -3.03 -11.83 -25.43
C ASP A 303 -3.76 -11.10 -24.29
N VAL A 304 -4.71 -11.80 -23.68
CA VAL A 304 -5.37 -11.36 -22.44
C VAL A 304 -4.40 -11.68 -21.29
N PRO A 305 -4.15 -10.76 -20.33
CA PRO A 305 -3.42 -11.11 -19.12
C PRO A 305 -4.13 -12.30 -18.47
N ASN A 306 -3.41 -13.41 -18.42
CA ASN A 306 -3.96 -14.69 -18.01
C ASN A 306 -4.15 -14.66 -16.49
N THR A 307 -5.31 -14.19 -16.00
CA THR A 307 -5.62 -14.21 -14.58
C THR A 307 -5.52 -15.65 -14.10
N THR A 308 -4.59 -15.89 -13.19
CA THR A 308 -4.27 -17.23 -12.68
C THR A 308 -4.53 -17.26 -11.17
N ALA A 309 -5.01 -18.39 -10.69
CA ALA A 309 -5.00 -18.73 -9.27
C ALA A 309 -3.70 -19.50 -8.98
N HIS A 310 -2.96 -19.19 -7.92
CA HIS A 310 -1.62 -19.81 -7.65
C HIS A 310 -1.61 -20.72 -6.44
N GLY A 311 -2.67 -20.69 -5.66
CA GLY A 311 -2.73 -21.48 -4.45
C GLY A 311 -4.09 -21.49 -3.81
N PHE A 312 -4.18 -22.31 -2.79
CA PHE A 312 -5.28 -22.28 -1.84
C PHE A 312 -4.70 -22.04 -0.45
N THR A 313 -5.46 -21.37 0.39
CA THR A 313 -5.19 -21.29 1.83
C THR A 313 -6.33 -21.97 2.58
N LEU A 314 -5.99 -22.87 3.51
CA LEU A 314 -6.95 -23.45 4.46
C LEU A 314 -7.32 -22.39 5.50
N ILE A 315 -8.61 -22.17 5.70
CA ILE A 315 -9.13 -21.14 6.60
C ILE A 315 -9.85 -21.77 7.79
N ASP A 316 -9.60 -21.22 8.98
CA ASP A 316 -10.46 -21.40 10.15
C ASP A 316 -11.56 -20.34 10.13
N ALA A 317 -12.73 -20.69 9.58
CA ALA A 317 -13.92 -19.85 9.50
C ALA A 317 -14.70 -19.78 10.83
N GLY A 318 -14.11 -20.23 11.94
CA GLY A 318 -14.58 -19.89 13.29
C GLY A 318 -13.79 -18.76 13.93
N ARG A 319 -12.57 -18.51 13.45
CA ARG A 319 -11.65 -17.49 13.97
C ARG A 319 -11.25 -16.45 12.93
N GLU A 320 -11.70 -16.62 11.69
CA GLU A 320 -11.42 -15.74 10.55
C GLU A 320 -9.93 -15.61 10.23
N ILE A 321 -9.18 -16.71 10.38
CA ILE A 321 -7.73 -16.74 10.14
C ILE A 321 -7.34 -17.80 9.11
N GLY A 322 -6.30 -17.49 8.34
CA GLY A 322 -5.61 -18.50 7.54
C GLY A 322 -4.80 -19.44 8.44
N ILE A 323 -4.96 -20.74 8.24
CA ILE A 323 -4.23 -21.78 8.96
C ILE A 323 -2.91 -22.06 8.25
N MET A 324 -2.98 -22.45 6.98
CA MET A 324 -1.80 -22.81 6.18
C MET A 324 -2.10 -22.78 4.67
N PRO A 325 -1.10 -22.57 3.81
CA PRO A 325 -1.21 -22.84 2.38
C PRO A 325 -1.50 -24.34 2.11
N LEU A 326 -2.27 -24.61 1.07
CA LEU A 326 -2.61 -25.94 0.59
C LEU A 326 -1.94 -26.19 -0.76
N THR A 327 -1.04 -27.17 -0.78
CA THR A 327 -0.34 -27.63 -1.99
C THR A 327 -0.93 -28.95 -2.50
N ASN A 328 -0.67 -29.28 -3.76
CA ASN A 328 -1.09 -30.56 -4.32
C ASN A 328 -0.43 -31.74 -3.57
N GLY A 329 -1.23 -32.70 -3.13
CA GLY A 329 -0.84 -33.82 -2.28
C GLY A 329 -0.89 -33.54 -0.77
N ALA A 330 -1.34 -32.34 -0.33
CA ALA A 330 -1.39 -32.00 1.07
C ALA A 330 -2.26 -32.96 1.90
N THR A 331 -1.88 -33.18 3.15
CA THR A 331 -2.69 -33.90 4.14
C THR A 331 -3.17 -32.94 5.22
N ILE A 332 -4.48 -32.89 5.45
CA ILE A 332 -5.12 -32.11 6.51
C ILE A 332 -5.51 -33.08 7.64
N SER A 333 -4.89 -32.94 8.81
CA SER A 333 -5.22 -33.75 9.99
C SER A 333 -6.18 -33.00 10.90
N LEU A 334 -7.44 -33.42 10.98
CA LEU A 334 -8.48 -32.72 11.74
C LEU A 334 -8.17 -32.66 13.24
N SER A 335 -7.53 -33.67 13.82
CA SER A 335 -7.08 -33.67 15.23
C SER A 335 -6.01 -32.64 15.54
N SER A 336 -5.26 -32.19 14.53
CA SER A 336 -4.26 -31.14 14.67
C SER A 336 -4.86 -29.73 14.57
N LEU A 337 -6.12 -29.63 14.14
CA LEU A 337 -6.83 -28.37 13.98
C LEU A 337 -7.72 -28.11 15.19
N ASN A 338 -7.60 -26.93 15.78
CA ASN A 338 -8.46 -26.48 16.88
C ASN A 338 -9.83 -25.97 16.39
N THR A 339 -10.33 -26.48 15.25
CA THR A 339 -11.57 -26.03 14.59
C THR A 339 -12.15 -27.13 13.71
N THR A 340 -13.47 -27.10 13.54
CA THR A 340 -14.20 -27.90 12.54
C THR A 340 -14.86 -27.03 11.46
N ARG A 341 -14.77 -25.71 11.60
CA ARG A 341 -15.36 -24.73 10.69
C ARG A 341 -14.31 -24.34 9.66
N LEU A 342 -14.19 -25.16 8.62
CA LEU A 342 -13.18 -24.98 7.58
C LEU A 342 -13.76 -24.32 6.34
N ASN A 343 -12.93 -23.51 5.68
CA ASN A 343 -13.17 -22.97 4.35
C ASN A 343 -11.84 -23.02 3.55
N PHE A 344 -11.94 -22.88 2.23
CA PHE A 344 -10.80 -22.84 1.33
C PHE A 344 -10.86 -21.55 0.53
N ARG A 345 -9.85 -20.70 0.70
CA ARG A 345 -9.70 -19.46 -0.07
C ARG A 345 -8.82 -19.73 -1.28
N ALA A 346 -9.21 -19.26 -2.46
CA ALA A 346 -8.31 -19.22 -3.62
C ALA A 346 -7.43 -17.97 -3.54
N ASP A 347 -6.13 -18.15 -3.73
CA ASP A 347 -5.16 -17.06 -3.79
C ASP A 347 -4.96 -16.67 -5.27
N ILE A 348 -5.50 -15.51 -5.67
CA ILE A 348 -5.55 -15.03 -7.06
C ILE A 348 -4.52 -13.91 -7.30
N GLU A 349 -3.86 -13.86 -8.46
CA GLU A 349 -2.94 -12.77 -8.84
C GLU A 349 -3.85 -11.69 -9.35
N GLN A 350 -3.81 -10.53 -8.71
CA GLN A 350 -4.51 -9.37 -9.20
C GLN A 350 -3.71 -8.70 -10.33
N THR A 351 -3.51 -9.42 -11.43
CA THR A 351 -2.97 -8.88 -12.69
C THR A 351 -4.08 -8.41 -13.64
N ALA A 352 -5.35 -8.74 -13.36
CA ALA A 352 -6.54 -8.20 -14.05
C ALA A 352 -7.79 -8.23 -13.16
N SER A 353 -8.85 -7.51 -13.56
CA SER A 353 -10.16 -7.51 -12.91
C SER A 353 -10.76 -8.92 -12.88
N VAL A 354 -10.96 -9.49 -11.69
CA VAL A 354 -11.64 -10.77 -11.48
C VAL A 354 -13.05 -10.51 -11.00
N GLY A 355 -14.03 -10.81 -11.85
CA GLY A 355 -15.44 -10.65 -11.51
C GLY A 355 -15.97 -11.78 -10.63
N SER A 356 -15.39 -12.98 -10.70
CA SER A 356 -15.67 -14.07 -9.76
C SER A 356 -14.63 -15.19 -9.81
N VAL A 357 -14.61 -16.05 -8.78
CA VAL A 357 -13.88 -17.32 -8.80
C VAL A 357 -14.88 -18.45 -8.60
N LYS A 358 -14.91 -19.38 -9.56
CA LYS A 358 -15.72 -20.59 -9.48
C LYS A 358 -14.89 -21.72 -8.86
N PHE A 359 -15.35 -22.21 -7.73
CA PHE A 359 -14.81 -23.36 -7.03
C PHE A 359 -15.56 -24.64 -7.39
N VAL A 360 -14.82 -25.72 -7.57
CA VAL A 360 -15.33 -27.09 -7.71
C VAL A 360 -14.54 -27.99 -6.77
N LEU A 361 -15.16 -28.39 -5.66
CA LEU A 361 -14.69 -29.44 -4.78
C LEU A 361 -15.35 -30.76 -5.19
N SER A 362 -14.56 -31.82 -5.28
CA SER A 362 -15.00 -33.17 -5.62
C SER A 362 -14.20 -34.22 -4.85
N GLY A 363 -14.60 -35.48 -4.90
CA GLY A 363 -14.03 -36.58 -4.13
C GLY A 363 -15.00 -37.06 -3.04
N THR A 364 -14.53 -37.21 -1.80
CA THR A 364 -15.34 -37.71 -0.68
C THR A 364 -16.58 -36.86 -0.39
N GLN A 365 -16.51 -35.55 -0.57
CA GLN A 365 -17.68 -34.67 -0.67
C GLN A 365 -17.51 -33.74 -1.87
N SER A 366 -18.63 -33.26 -2.41
CA SER A 366 -18.62 -32.35 -3.55
C SER A 366 -19.34 -31.05 -3.23
N HIS A 367 -18.83 -29.94 -3.76
CA HIS A 367 -19.45 -28.63 -3.66
C HIS A 367 -19.04 -27.78 -4.86
N THR A 368 -19.92 -26.91 -5.34
CA THR A 368 -19.59 -25.96 -6.40
C THR A 368 -20.21 -24.63 -6.06
N TYR A 369 -19.40 -23.58 -6.10
CA TYR A 369 -19.80 -22.23 -5.73
C TYR A 369 -19.02 -21.22 -6.56
N ALA A 370 -19.65 -20.09 -6.88
CA ALA A 370 -18.98 -18.97 -7.54
C ALA A 370 -19.02 -17.78 -6.60
N ASP A 371 -17.84 -17.39 -6.12
CA ASP A 371 -17.67 -16.23 -5.26
C ASP A 371 -17.40 -14.99 -6.12
N ASN A 372 -18.12 -13.90 -5.85
CA ASN A 372 -18.11 -12.71 -6.69
C ASN A 372 -17.26 -11.59 -6.12
N ALA A 373 -16.77 -11.74 -4.89
CA ALA A 373 -15.97 -10.73 -4.23
C ALA A 373 -14.74 -11.38 -3.60
N ALA A 374 -13.64 -10.64 -3.57
CA ALA A 374 -12.48 -11.06 -2.81
C ALA A 374 -12.71 -10.75 -1.32
N PRO A 375 -12.20 -11.58 -0.38
CA PRO A 375 -11.43 -12.81 -0.59
C PRO A 375 -12.26 -14.00 -1.08
N TYR A 376 -11.98 -14.51 -2.28
CA TYR A 376 -12.78 -15.58 -2.88
C TYR A 376 -12.63 -16.90 -2.10
N ALA A 377 -13.73 -17.42 -1.57
CA ALA A 377 -13.75 -18.64 -0.79
C ALA A 377 -14.86 -19.60 -1.24
N ILE A 378 -14.62 -20.90 -1.14
CA ILE A 378 -15.56 -21.91 -1.66
C ILE A 378 -16.92 -21.92 -0.95
N PHE A 379 -17.00 -21.46 0.30
CA PHE A 379 -18.26 -21.28 1.01
C PHE A 379 -18.70 -19.82 1.11
N GLY A 380 -17.97 -18.90 0.45
CA GLY A 380 -18.17 -17.46 0.47
C GLY A 380 -17.63 -16.77 1.73
N ASP A 381 -17.67 -15.45 1.69
CA ASP A 381 -17.34 -14.55 2.78
C ASP A 381 -18.21 -13.27 2.72
N SER A 382 -18.12 -12.40 3.73
CA SER A 382 -18.92 -11.17 3.79
C SER A 382 -18.26 -9.92 3.18
N GLY A 383 -17.03 -10.03 2.67
CA GLY A 383 -16.20 -8.90 2.21
C GLY A 383 -15.49 -8.14 3.34
N ASP A 384 -15.97 -8.26 4.58
CA ASP A 384 -15.44 -7.59 5.79
C ASP A 384 -14.59 -8.52 6.66
N GLY A 385 -14.08 -9.61 6.07
CA GLY A 385 -13.20 -10.56 6.74
C GLY A 385 -13.91 -11.67 7.53
N ASN A 386 -15.21 -11.91 7.33
CA ASN A 386 -15.93 -13.05 7.89
C ASN A 386 -16.16 -14.13 6.84
N TYR A 387 -15.47 -15.26 6.96
CA TYR A 387 -15.60 -16.44 6.12
C TYR A 387 -16.79 -17.29 6.58
N TYR A 388 -17.63 -17.65 5.62
CA TYR A 388 -18.68 -18.63 5.88
C TYR A 388 -18.10 -20.05 5.81
N HIS A 389 -18.76 -21.03 6.44
CA HIS A 389 -18.39 -22.45 6.32
C HIS A 389 -19.55 -23.31 5.83
N GLY A 390 -20.68 -22.67 5.47
CA GLY A 390 -21.81 -23.31 4.78
C GLY A 390 -22.45 -24.52 5.47
N GLY A 391 -22.21 -24.74 6.77
CA GLY A 391 -22.59 -25.98 7.46
C GLY A 391 -21.79 -27.22 7.01
N TRP A 392 -20.70 -27.02 6.27
CA TRP A 392 -19.82 -28.08 5.81
C TRP A 392 -19.07 -28.70 6.99
N VAL A 393 -19.24 -30.01 7.15
CA VAL A 393 -18.46 -30.82 8.09
C VAL A 393 -17.50 -31.67 7.26
N PRO A 394 -16.17 -31.45 7.37
CA PRO A 394 -15.17 -32.20 6.61
C PRO A 394 -15.20 -33.69 6.98
N LYS A 395 -15.15 -34.57 5.99
CA LYS A 395 -15.03 -36.02 6.19
C LYS A 395 -13.62 -36.50 5.83
N VAL A 396 -13.15 -37.53 6.50
CA VAL A 396 -11.88 -38.21 6.15
C VAL A 396 -11.99 -38.80 4.75
N GLY A 397 -10.99 -38.55 3.90
CA GLY A 397 -10.96 -39.05 2.53
C GLY A 397 -10.16 -38.17 1.59
N ASN A 398 -10.29 -38.43 0.28
CA ASN A 398 -9.53 -37.74 -0.76
C ASN A 398 -10.42 -36.73 -1.47
N TYR A 399 -9.85 -35.58 -1.77
CA TYR A 399 -10.53 -34.44 -2.37
C TYR A 399 -9.72 -33.87 -3.51
N THR A 400 -10.43 -33.31 -4.48
CA THR A 400 -9.88 -32.47 -5.55
C THR A 400 -10.59 -31.13 -5.50
N LEU A 401 -9.83 -30.05 -5.36
CA LEU A 401 -10.35 -28.68 -5.36
C LEU A 401 -9.79 -27.94 -6.57
N THR A 402 -10.70 -27.39 -7.36
CA THR A 402 -10.38 -26.54 -8.51
C THR A 402 -10.95 -25.15 -8.31
N ALA A 403 -10.18 -24.11 -8.60
CA ALA A 403 -10.62 -22.72 -8.65
C ALA A 403 -10.34 -22.14 -10.03
N THR A 404 -11.36 -21.57 -10.65
CA THR A 404 -11.29 -20.93 -11.98
C THR A 404 -11.70 -19.47 -11.85
N PRO A 405 -10.80 -18.50 -12.10
CA PRO A 405 -11.18 -17.09 -12.13
C PRO A 405 -11.97 -16.78 -13.41
N TYR A 406 -12.89 -15.82 -13.32
CA TYR A 406 -13.78 -15.38 -14.39
C TYR A 406 -13.83 -13.86 -14.41
N SER A 407 -13.88 -13.27 -15.60
CA SER A 407 -13.88 -11.81 -15.77
C SER A 407 -15.17 -11.13 -15.30
N GLU A 408 -16.29 -11.86 -15.19
CA GLU A 408 -17.56 -11.34 -14.68
C GLU A 408 -18.03 -12.12 -13.45
N ALA A 409 -19.02 -11.56 -12.75
CA ALA A 409 -19.67 -12.22 -11.63
C ALA A 409 -20.40 -13.51 -12.04
N LYS A 410 -20.50 -14.44 -11.09
CA LYS A 410 -21.24 -15.71 -11.13
C LYS A 410 -20.67 -16.73 -12.11
N GLY A 411 -19.35 -16.74 -12.28
CA GLY A 411 -18.62 -17.64 -13.17
C GLY A 411 -18.89 -17.39 -14.65
N ARG A 412 -19.02 -16.12 -15.05
CA ARG A 412 -19.33 -15.67 -16.41
C ARG A 412 -18.20 -14.85 -17.02
N GLY A 413 -18.31 -14.53 -18.31
CA GLY A 413 -17.27 -13.85 -19.06
C GLY A 413 -16.11 -14.78 -19.41
N THR A 414 -14.93 -14.21 -19.61
CA THR A 414 -13.71 -14.94 -19.97
C THR A 414 -13.20 -15.72 -18.77
N ALA A 415 -13.05 -17.04 -18.93
CA ALA A 415 -12.41 -17.89 -17.93
C ALA A 415 -10.89 -17.70 -18.00
N GLY A 416 -10.25 -17.46 -16.85
CA GLY A 416 -8.81 -17.50 -16.71
C GLY A 416 -8.28 -18.92 -16.49
N THR A 417 -6.99 -19.03 -16.15
CA THR A 417 -6.35 -20.34 -15.96
C THR A 417 -6.75 -20.96 -14.62
N PRO A 418 -7.36 -22.15 -14.59
CA PRO A 418 -7.73 -22.80 -13.34
C PRO A 418 -6.51 -23.37 -12.61
N ILE A 419 -6.58 -23.38 -11.28
CA ILE A 419 -5.69 -24.20 -10.44
C ILE A 419 -6.45 -25.36 -9.84
N THR A 420 -5.83 -26.54 -9.86
CA THR A 420 -6.36 -27.75 -9.25
C THR A 420 -5.34 -28.35 -8.29
N ILE A 421 -5.79 -28.67 -7.08
CA ILE A 421 -5.02 -29.47 -6.12
C ILE A 421 -5.80 -30.72 -5.73
N ASN A 422 -5.07 -31.79 -5.42
CA ASN A 422 -5.59 -32.95 -4.73
C ASN A 422 -5.09 -32.91 -3.28
N PHE A 423 -5.91 -33.29 -2.31
CA PHE A 423 -5.50 -33.37 -0.91
C PHE A 423 -6.27 -34.46 -0.18
N THR A 424 -5.76 -34.87 0.97
CA THR A 424 -6.37 -35.90 1.82
C THR A 424 -6.72 -35.31 3.17
N ILE A 425 -7.95 -35.52 3.65
CA ILE A 425 -8.35 -35.25 5.03
C ILE A 425 -8.21 -36.53 5.84
N LYS A 426 -7.56 -36.44 7.00
CA LYS A 426 -7.41 -37.54 7.98
C LYS A 426 -7.84 -37.05 9.37
N ASN A 427 -8.07 -38.00 10.27
CA ASN A 427 -8.26 -37.68 11.69
C ASN A 427 -6.95 -37.26 12.30
#